data_AF-L0A4I2-F1
#
_entry.id   AF-L0A4I2-F1
#
_cell.length_a   1.000
_cell.length_b   1.000
_cell.length_c   1.000
_cell.angle_alpha   90.00
_cell.angle_beta   90.00
_cell.angle_gamma   90.00
#
_symmetry.space_group_name_H-M   'P 1'
#
loop_
_entity.id
_entity.type
_entity.pdbx_description
1 polymer ?
#
loop_
_entity_poly.entity_id
_entity_poly.type
_entity_poly.pdbx_seq_one_letter_code
_entity_poly.pdbx_strand_id
1 'polypeptide(L)'
;MNTSWDQNLWRARALRYTLIYLLLGGVLVGLRFQTRTLRPELLEVRGQLTMLTQQKQALQLEIQARTSSARVREWALANEMVPFSRARKSSAQFEPLPDVAPPAPHRPLEVQTRWK
;
A
#
# COMPACT_ATOMS: atom_id res chain seq x y z
N MET A 1 -14.18 43.94 -65.09
CA MET A 1 -14.25 43.57 -63.66
C MET A 1 -14.53 42.08 -63.58
N ASN A 2 -13.51 41.26 -63.29
CA ASN A 2 -13.66 39.80 -63.23
C ASN A 2 -14.13 39.37 -61.84
N THR A 3 -15.44 39.36 -61.63
CA THR A 3 -16.10 38.97 -60.37
C THR A 3 -15.98 37.48 -60.05
N SER A 4 -15.62 36.63 -61.01
CA SER A 4 -15.50 35.18 -60.83
C SER A 4 -14.26 34.74 -60.02
N TRP A 5 -13.15 35.47 -60.14
CA TRP A 5 -11.92 35.18 -59.38
C TRP A 5 -12.08 35.49 -57.89
N ASP A 6 -12.74 36.60 -57.58
CA ASP A 6 -13.04 36.99 -56.19
C ASP A 6 -14.01 35.99 -55.53
N GLN A 7 -15.06 35.57 -56.25
CA GLN A 7 -16.00 34.56 -55.74
C GLN A 7 -15.33 33.22 -55.43
N ASN A 8 -14.39 32.76 -56.27
CA ASN A 8 -13.66 31.52 -56.03
C ASN A 8 -12.73 31.61 -54.81
N LEU A 9 -12.09 32.76 -54.59
CA LEU A 9 -11.22 32.99 -53.44
C LEU A 9 -12.01 32.97 -52.12
N TRP A 10 -13.18 33.62 -52.08
CA TRP A 10 -14.06 33.61 -50.91
C TRP A 10 -14.63 32.23 -50.62
N ARG A 11 -15.03 31.49 -51.66
CA ARG A 11 -15.49 30.10 -51.54
C ARG A 11 -14.40 29.18 -50.99
N ALA A 12 -13.16 29.29 -51.49
CA ALA A 12 -12.04 28.50 -51.00
C ALA A 12 -11.73 28.76 -49.52
N ARG A 13 -11.80 30.03 -49.08
CA ARG A 13 -11.62 30.40 -47.66
C ARG A 13 -12.77 29.88 -46.78
N ALA A 14 -14.01 30.05 -47.22
CA ALA A 14 -15.19 29.55 -46.49
C ALA A 14 -15.15 28.03 -46.33
N LEU A 15 -14.78 27.29 -47.38
CA LEU A 15 -14.59 25.84 -47.34
C LEU A 15 -13.47 25.43 -46.37
N ARG A 16 -12.34 26.14 -46.36
CA ARG A 16 -11.26 25.87 -45.42
C ARG A 16 -11.71 26.06 -43.97
N TYR A 17 -12.38 27.16 -43.64
CA TYR A 17 -12.81 27.42 -42.27
C TYR A 17 -13.89 26.45 -41.81
N THR A 18 -14.89 26.16 -42.64
CA THR A 18 -15.93 25.17 -42.32
C THR A 18 -15.34 23.78 -42.09
N LEU A 19 -14.39 23.36 -42.92
CA LEU A 19 -13.70 22.07 -42.75
C LEU A 19 -12.87 22.02 -41.46
N ILE A 20 -12.19 23.11 -41.10
CA ILE A 20 -11.46 23.22 -39.83
C ILE A 20 -12.42 23.11 -38.64
N TYR A 21 -13.56 23.82 -38.66
CA TYR A 21 -14.53 23.74 -37.58
C TYR A 21 -15.20 22.36 -37.48
N LEU A 22 -15.46 21.70 -38.61
CA LEU A 22 -15.96 20.33 -38.62
C LEU A 22 -14.95 19.35 -38.03
N LEU A 23 -13.67 19.47 -38.39
CA LEU A 23 -12.60 18.66 -37.79
C LEU A 23 -12.49 18.92 -36.29
N LEU A 24 -12.49 20.19 -35.86
CA LEU A 24 -12.43 20.56 -34.46
C LEU A 24 -13.61 19.97 -33.67
N GLY A 25 -14.82 20.09 -34.21
CA GLY A 25 -16.02 19.49 -33.64
C GLY A 25 -15.92 17.96 -33.56
N GLY A 26 -15.45 17.32 -34.63
CA GLY A 26 -15.22 15.88 -34.68
C GLY A 26 -14.23 15.40 -33.62
N VAL A 27 -13.11 16.10 -33.44
CA VAL A 27 -12.11 15.81 -32.40
C VAL A 27 -12.71 15.95 -31.00
N LEU A 28 -13.44 17.03 -30.73
CA LEU A 28 -14.09 17.27 -29.43
C LEU A 28 -15.12 16.19 -29.09
N VAL A 29 -15.93 15.79 -30.07
CA VAL A 29 -16.92 14.72 -29.90
C VAL A 29 -16.25 13.37 -29.73
N GLY A 30 -15.21 13.07 -30.52
CA GLY A 30 -14.43 11.84 -30.39
C GLY A 30 -13.77 11.72 -29.03
N LEU A 31 -13.16 12.81 -28.53
CA LEU A 31 -12.56 12.86 -27.20
C LEU A 31 -13.62 12.72 -26.10
N ARG A 32 -14.79 13.35 -26.27
CA ARG A 32 -15.92 13.20 -25.33
C ARG A 32 -16.47 11.77 -25.33
N PHE A 33 -16.48 11.10 -26.48
CA PHE A 33 -16.93 9.72 -26.58
C PHE A 33 -15.93 8.76 -25.91
N GLN A 34 -14.63 8.93 -26.15
CA GLN A 34 -13.59 8.12 -25.47
C GLN A 34 -13.56 8.32 -23.96
N THR A 35 -13.75 9.55 -23.47
CA THR A 35 -13.74 9.82 -22.02
C THR A 35 -15.01 9.35 -21.31
N ARG A 36 -16.08 9.03 -22.06
CA ARG A 36 -17.35 8.52 -21.50
C ARG A 36 -17.18 7.15 -20.85
N THR A 37 -16.29 6.30 -21.36
CA THR A 37 -16.08 4.93 -20.87
C THR A 37 -15.19 4.86 -19.62
N LEU A 38 -14.39 5.90 -19.35
CA LEU A 38 -13.51 5.94 -18.18
C LEU A 38 -14.30 6.05 -16.85
N ARG A 39 -15.44 6.75 -16.86
CA ARG A 39 -16.27 6.90 -15.65
C ARG A 39 -16.86 5.59 -15.14
N PRO A 40 -17.53 4.76 -15.95
CA PRO A 40 -18.08 3.49 -15.47
C PRO A 40 -17.00 2.51 -15.02
N GLU A 41 -15.86 2.44 -15.73
CA GLU A 41 -14.74 1.56 -15.37
C GLU A 41 -14.16 1.93 -13.99
N LEU A 42 -13.97 3.22 -13.71
CA LEU A 42 -13.53 3.69 -12.39
C LEU A 42 -14.54 3.38 -11.28
N LEU A 43 -15.85 3.43 -11.58
CA LEU A 43 -16.89 3.07 -10.62
C LEU A 43 -16.90 1.57 -10.34
N GLU A 44 -16.71 0.74 -11.36
CA GLU A 44 -16.62 -0.71 -11.22
C GLU A 44 -15.41 -1.12 -10.37
N VAL A 45 -14.22 -0.57 -10.67
CA VAL A 45 -13.01 -0.82 -9.89
C VAL A 45 -13.18 -0.38 -8.44
N ARG A 46 -13.81 0.78 -8.19
CA ARG A 46 -14.14 1.21 -6.82
C ARG A 46 -15.08 0.23 -6.12
N GLY A 47 -16.10 -0.27 -6.82
CA GLY A 47 -17.01 -1.30 -6.30
C GLY A 47 -16.25 -2.56 -5.89
N GLN A 48 -15.37 -3.06 -6.75
CA GLN A 48 -14.54 -4.23 -6.46
C GLN A 48 -13.63 -4.01 -5.23
N LEU A 49 -12.98 -2.84 -5.14
CA LEU A 49 -12.14 -2.50 -3.99
C LEU A 49 -12.93 -2.46 -2.68
N THR A 50 -14.15 -1.92 -2.69
CA THR A 50 -15.00 -1.90 -1.50
C THR A 50 -15.41 -3.30 -1.06
N MET A 51 -15.79 -4.18 -2.01
CA MET A 51 -16.08 -5.58 -1.69
C MET A 51 -14.87 -6.31 -1.11
N LEU A 52 -13.69 -6.15 -1.71
CA LEU A 52 -12.47 -6.81 -1.24
C LEU A 52 -12.09 -6.35 0.18
N THR A 53 -12.28 -5.06 0.45
CA THR A 53 -12.02 -4.47 1.77
C THR A 53 -12.96 -5.04 2.83
N GLN A 54 -14.25 -5.18 2.50
CA GLN A 54 -15.23 -5.80 3.40
C GLN A 54 -14.91 -7.27 3.68
N GLN A 55 -14.55 -8.05 2.65
CA GLN A 55 -14.14 -9.45 2.80
C GLN A 55 -12.91 -9.57 3.70
N LYS A 56 -11.89 -8.71 3.49
CA LYS A 56 -10.71 -8.68 4.35
C LYS A 56 -11.07 -8.39 5.81
N GLN A 57 -11.95 -7.42 6.06
CA GLN A 57 -12.38 -7.07 7.42
C GLN A 57 -13.13 -8.24 8.08
N ALA A 58 -14.04 -8.89 7.35
CA ALA A 58 -14.77 -10.05 7.84
C ALA A 58 -13.81 -11.21 8.20
N LEU A 59 -12.87 -11.53 7.32
CA LEU A 59 -11.85 -12.55 7.55
C LEU A 59 -10.95 -12.20 8.75
N GLN A 60 -10.57 -10.94 8.91
CA GLN A 60 -9.80 -10.49 10.06
C GLN A 60 -10.57 -10.69 11.38
N LEU A 61 -11.87 -10.38 11.39
CA LEU A 61 -12.72 -10.62 12.55
C LEU A 61 -12.86 -12.11 12.86
N GLU A 62 -13.04 -12.95 11.83
CA GLU A 62 -13.08 -14.41 12.02
C GLU A 62 -11.77 -14.97 12.56
N ILE A 63 -10.63 -14.50 12.03
CA ILE A 63 -9.31 -14.88 12.54
C ILE A 63 -9.21 -14.43 13.99
N GLN A 64 -9.52 -13.19 14.33
CA GLN A 64 -9.47 -12.70 15.71
C GLN A 64 -10.37 -13.51 16.65
N ALA A 65 -11.57 -13.89 16.19
CA ALA A 65 -12.47 -14.74 16.97
C ALA A 65 -11.85 -16.13 17.22
N ARG A 66 -11.25 -16.74 16.19
CA ARG A 66 -10.61 -18.07 16.26
C ARG A 66 -9.28 -18.06 17.02
N THR A 67 -8.47 -17.00 16.88
CA THR A 67 -7.13 -16.87 17.48
C THR A 67 -7.13 -16.03 18.75
N SER A 68 -8.31 -15.66 19.27
CA SER A 68 -8.40 -14.95 20.54
C SER A 68 -7.66 -15.77 21.61
N SER A 69 -6.83 -15.10 22.41
CA SER A 69 -5.99 -15.75 23.42
C SER A 69 -6.82 -16.57 24.43
N ALA A 70 -8.05 -16.12 24.70
CA ALA A 70 -9.04 -16.86 25.48
C ALA A 70 -9.40 -18.19 24.82
N ARG A 71 -9.74 -18.20 23.52
CA ARG A 71 -10.13 -19.41 22.80
C ARG A 71 -8.97 -20.36 22.56
N VAL A 72 -7.78 -19.84 22.29
CA VAL A 72 -6.55 -20.66 22.20
C VAL A 72 -6.26 -21.32 23.55
N ARG A 73 -6.45 -20.61 24.66
CA ARG A 73 -6.29 -21.17 26.01
C ARG A 73 -7.35 -22.24 26.30
N GLU A 74 -8.60 -22.00 25.96
CA GLU A 74 -9.68 -23.00 26.10
C GLU A 74 -9.40 -24.26 25.29
N TRP A 75 -9.00 -24.11 24.03
CA TRP A 75 -8.60 -25.23 23.18
C TRP A 75 -7.42 -26.00 23.78
N ALA A 76 -6.38 -25.29 24.25
CA ALA A 76 -5.21 -25.92 24.86
C ALA A 76 -5.59 -26.73 26.11
N LEU A 77 -6.47 -26.18 26.97
CA LEU A 77 -6.98 -26.89 28.14
C LEU A 77 -7.84 -28.11 27.76
N ALA A 78 -8.66 -28.01 26.71
CA ALA A 78 -9.46 -29.13 26.20
C ALA A 78 -8.60 -30.26 25.59
N ASN A 79 -7.39 -29.93 25.12
CA ASN A 79 -6.41 -30.89 24.60
C ASN A 79 -5.35 -31.27 25.66
N GLU A 80 -5.70 -31.18 26.95
CA GLU A 80 -4.86 -31.61 28.07
C GLU A 80 -3.52 -30.88 28.20
N MET A 81 -3.34 -29.73 27.54
CA MET A 81 -2.14 -28.93 27.70
C MET A 81 -2.13 -28.26 29.06
N VAL A 82 -1.01 -28.38 29.77
CA VAL A 82 -0.84 -27.79 31.10
C VAL A 82 -0.38 -26.34 30.98
N PRO A 83 -1.08 -25.37 31.59
CA PRO A 83 -0.62 -23.98 31.61
C PRO A 83 0.76 -23.90 32.25
N PHE A 84 1.64 -23.05 31.71
CA PHE A 84 2.99 -22.85 32.26
C PHE A 84 2.99 -22.48 33.76
N SER A 85 1.95 -21.78 34.23
CA SER A 85 1.77 -21.46 35.65
C SER A 85 1.55 -22.70 36.55
N ARG A 86 1.04 -23.79 35.98
CA ARG A 86 0.78 -25.07 36.67
C ARG A 86 1.77 -26.17 36.27
N ALA A 87 2.60 -25.92 35.27
CA ALA A 87 3.63 -26.86 34.84
C ALA A 87 4.63 -27.08 35.97
N ARG A 88 5.06 -28.33 36.15
CA ARG A 88 6.04 -28.70 37.17
C ARG A 88 7.38 -28.07 36.81
N LYS A 89 7.77 -27.03 37.54
CA LYS A 89 9.06 -26.38 37.36
C LYS A 89 10.13 -27.25 38.02
N SER A 90 11.12 -27.66 37.24
CA SER A 90 12.32 -28.30 37.79
C SER A 90 13.44 -27.26 37.85
N SER A 91 14.03 -27.10 39.02
CA SER A 91 15.24 -26.32 39.18
C SER A 91 16.42 -27.16 38.71
N ALA A 92 17.08 -26.74 37.63
CA ALA A 92 18.38 -27.28 37.28
C ALA A 92 19.44 -26.65 38.18
N GLN A 93 20.32 -27.48 38.75
CA GLN A 93 21.54 -26.96 39.36
C GLN A 93 22.52 -26.65 38.24
N PHE A 94 22.92 -25.38 38.15
CA PHE A 94 24.00 -24.97 37.26
C PHE A 94 25.32 -25.23 37.97
N GLU A 95 26.28 -25.78 37.24
CA GLU A 95 27.64 -25.94 37.75
C GLU A 95 28.18 -24.53 38.08
N PRO A 96 28.80 -24.35 39.27
CA PRO A 96 29.34 -23.06 39.65
C PRO A 96 30.34 -22.60 38.60
N LEU A 97 30.16 -21.38 38.09
CA LEU A 97 31.13 -20.78 37.18
C LEU A 97 32.49 -20.75 37.88
N PRO A 98 33.58 -21.09 37.16
CA PRO A 98 34.92 -20.97 37.70
C PRO A 98 35.18 -19.54 38.16
N ASP A 99 35.93 -19.38 39.24
CA ASP A 99 36.27 -18.07 39.80
C ASP A 99 36.80 -17.16 38.69
N VAL A 100 36.12 -16.03 38.49
CA VAL A 100 36.54 -15.01 37.55
C VAL A 100 37.85 -14.44 38.08
N ALA A 101 38.91 -14.55 37.28
CA ALA A 101 40.21 -14.00 37.61
C ALA A 101 40.06 -12.52 38.03
N PRO A 102 40.78 -12.06 39.07
CA PRO A 102 40.67 -10.70 39.54
C PRO A 102 40.90 -9.71 38.39
N PRO A 103 40.07 -8.65 38.29
CA PRO A 103 40.21 -7.68 37.21
C PRO A 103 41.61 -7.10 37.22
N ALA A 104 42.23 -7.02 36.03
CA ALA A 104 43.55 -6.43 35.88
C ALA A 104 43.55 -5.00 36.45
N PRO A 105 44.61 -4.58 37.16
CA PRO A 105 44.70 -3.24 37.73
C PRO A 105 44.51 -2.19 36.62
N HIS A 106 43.63 -1.23 36.86
CA HIS A 106 43.35 -0.16 35.91
C HIS A 106 44.64 0.60 35.57
N ARG A 107 45.05 0.57 34.30
CA ARG A 107 46.13 1.43 33.80
C ARG A 107 45.60 2.87 33.73
N PRO A 108 46.30 3.86 34.31
CA PRO A 108 45.90 5.26 34.16
C PRO A 108 45.95 5.63 32.67
N LEU A 109 44.83 6.17 32.16
CA LEU A 109 44.72 6.66 30.79
C LEU A 109 45.43 8.03 30.73
N GLU A 110 46.61 8.06 30.13
CA GLU A 110 47.31 9.31 29.85
C GLU A 110 46.80 9.88 28.51
N VAL A 111 45.91 10.86 28.58
CA VAL A 111 45.34 11.52 27.40
C VAL A 111 46.21 12.73 27.04
N GLN A 112 47.00 12.62 25.98
CA GLN A 112 47.68 13.77 25.39
C GLN A 112 46.77 14.44 24.35
N THR A 113 46.04 15.47 24.77
CA THR A 113 45.32 16.35 23.83
C THR A 113 46.31 17.30 23.14
N ARG A 114 46.45 17.18 21.82
CA ARG A 114 47.10 18.19 20.97
C ARG A 114 46.04 18.94 20.17
N TRP A 115 45.92 20.23 20.42
CA TRP A 115 45.11 21.14 19.61
C TRP A 115 45.99 21.75 18.51
N LYS A 116 45.42 21.87 17.30
CA LYS A 116 46.01 22.57 16.16
C LYS A 116 45.08 23.69 15.74
#